data_AF-A0A3D2Z0H6-F1
#
_entry.id   AF-A0A3D2Z0H6-F1
#
_cell.length_a   1.000
_cell.length_b   1.000
_cell.length_c   1.000
_cell.angle_alpha   90.00
_cell.angle_beta   90.00
_cell.angle_gamma   90.00
#
_symmetry.space_group_name_H-M   'P 1'
#
loop_
_entity.id
_entity.type
_entity.pdbx_description
1 polymer ?
#
loop_
_entity_poly.entity_id
_entity_poly.type
_entity_poly.pdbx_seq_one_letter_code
_entity_poly.pdbx_strand_id
1 'polypeptide(L)'
;MILALILWAVLTLGHGTGLDVVTLLVEWARTPGTISESGGQIGFLRGERILAMLVGLLFLGMLGFIVRRAVSFGVRALVAASPPWFLCAGLAWLCWRIVIVYTTELVHFAQYALIGALLTVALDKGRRPQLSFVVAVGLGFVDELWQHYGLHVWRLGESTHYLDWSDPFLNGVGAFAGVLPAVTWLRLRGDGFSQAGVVYKAALIAALPLPLVLLDPVTLAAWFGSYPYYPFWDEHTNLKAVHWVTPYEGIPLLPAFLLVVGAVLDPVRRTPSVAVLAAATVLVGLAIQPVSRQRGTAVHEVVPQTMVSLIDDADILIDGHADEAAWSDAPRLGPFVHNTDAADRYALCPGTPILPATHARILWSSAALYILVETEDVDIWARDLARDAGGVLGDEGVRLLIDDGGEEVLFHEIDISPANAVADLLQLMGGAPLDFNPWAPALGYIRFDANEISTAVVVDGSLEIVSSQFSPVVTDVDVGYHVEVRIPWEVFRTTSTPSDNTVHTTLPPQVGHRWRLGLYRRETPRPQQALQERVDVPSARQRLGLSVDDWQSLAAERLWDTDDGMVTGVGLWQEVVHRCGGLQAWSPTYKDLRQPARFGVIEFAE
;
A
#
# COMPACT_ATOMS: atom_id res chain seq x y z
N MET A 1 -29.24 -29.24 15.15
CA MET A 1 -28.21 -28.81 16.13
C MET A 1 -26.98 -29.68 16.00
N ILE A 2 -27.06 -30.98 16.33
CA ILE A 2 -25.95 -31.93 16.21
C ILE A 2 -25.30 -31.88 14.81
N LEU A 3 -26.08 -31.93 13.73
CA LEU A 3 -25.57 -31.81 12.36
C LEU A 3 -24.82 -30.49 12.10
N ALA A 4 -25.32 -29.37 12.64
CA ALA A 4 -24.69 -28.06 12.45
C ALA A 4 -23.34 -27.98 13.18
N LEU A 5 -23.26 -28.56 14.39
CA LEU A 5 -22.03 -28.61 15.18
C LEU A 5 -21.01 -29.59 14.59
N ILE A 6 -21.46 -30.73 14.06
CA ILE A 6 -20.58 -31.67 13.34
C ILE A 6 -20.02 -31.00 12.09
N LEU A 7 -20.86 -30.33 11.30
CA LEU A 7 -20.43 -29.65 10.09
C LEU A 7 -19.45 -28.51 10.42
N TRP A 8 -19.74 -27.71 11.45
CA TRP A 8 -18.80 -26.71 11.96
C TRP A 8 -17.47 -27.34 12.35
N ALA A 9 -17.47 -28.39 13.17
CA ALA A 9 -16.24 -29.06 13.60
C ALA A 9 -15.43 -29.61 12.42
N VAL A 10 -16.08 -30.13 11.38
CA VAL A 10 -15.40 -30.60 10.16
C VAL A 10 -14.76 -29.43 9.40
N LEU A 11 -15.47 -28.30 9.24
CA LEU A 11 -14.97 -27.14 8.49
C LEU A 11 -13.83 -26.40 9.24
N THR A 12 -13.93 -26.32 10.57
CA THR A 12 -12.99 -25.61 11.45
C THR A 12 -11.77 -26.49 11.82
N LEU A 13 -11.99 -27.73 12.28
CA LEU A 13 -10.88 -28.60 12.70
C LEU A 13 -10.19 -29.30 11.51
N GLY A 14 -10.88 -29.38 10.37
CA GLY A 14 -10.37 -29.94 9.12
C GLY A 14 -9.74 -28.92 8.17
N HIS A 15 -9.46 -27.70 8.62
CA HIS A 15 -9.02 -26.59 7.78
C HIS A 15 -7.80 -26.93 6.91
N GLY A 16 -6.79 -27.61 7.48
CA GLY A 16 -5.63 -28.10 6.72
C GLY A 16 -6.01 -29.06 5.59
N THR A 17 -6.95 -29.98 5.82
CA THR A 17 -7.43 -30.91 4.78
C THR A 17 -8.25 -30.20 3.70
N GLY A 18 -8.98 -29.15 4.06
CA GLY A 18 -9.69 -28.30 3.09
C GLY A 18 -8.72 -27.55 2.17
N LEU A 19 -7.68 -26.94 2.75
CA LEU A 19 -6.60 -26.27 2.02
C LEU A 19 -5.86 -27.25 1.10
N ASP A 20 -5.56 -28.46 1.57
CA ASP A 20 -4.93 -29.50 0.73
C ASP A 20 -5.79 -29.85 -0.49
N VAL A 21 -7.10 -29.99 -0.30
CA VAL A 21 -8.04 -30.30 -1.40
C VAL A 21 -8.15 -29.14 -2.39
N VAL A 22 -8.22 -27.90 -1.92
CA VAL A 22 -8.25 -26.72 -2.79
C VAL A 22 -6.94 -26.60 -3.55
N THR A 23 -5.80 -26.81 -2.89
CA THR A 23 -4.47 -26.82 -3.51
C THR A 23 -4.38 -27.86 -4.63
N LEU A 24 -4.83 -29.08 -4.36
CA LEU A 24 -4.90 -30.15 -5.37
C LEU A 24 -5.80 -29.79 -6.56
N LEU A 25 -6.94 -29.14 -6.32
CA LEU A 25 -7.83 -28.68 -7.40
C LEU A 25 -7.20 -27.57 -8.24
N VAL A 26 -6.46 -26.64 -7.62
CA VAL A 26 -5.73 -25.57 -8.29
C VAL A 26 -4.58 -26.12 -9.12
N GLU A 27 -3.79 -27.05 -8.57
CA GLU A 27 -2.72 -27.74 -9.28
C GLU A 27 -3.26 -28.55 -10.46
N TRP A 28 -4.38 -29.26 -10.26
CA TRP A 28 -5.06 -29.97 -11.32
C TRP A 28 -5.53 -29.03 -12.45
N ALA A 29 -6.09 -27.86 -12.12
CA ALA A 29 -6.50 -26.86 -13.10
C ALA A 29 -5.32 -26.25 -13.87
N ARG A 30 -4.14 -26.13 -13.22
CA ARG A 30 -2.89 -25.65 -13.83
C ARG A 30 -2.18 -26.71 -14.68
N THR A 31 -2.52 -27.98 -14.55
CA THR A 31 -1.86 -29.06 -15.30
C THR A 31 -2.19 -28.98 -16.80
N PRO A 32 -1.20 -29.00 -17.72
CA PRO A 32 -1.47 -29.01 -19.16
C PRO A 32 -2.36 -30.19 -19.59
N GLY A 33 -3.36 -29.91 -20.42
CA GLY A 33 -4.28 -30.92 -20.96
C GLY A 33 -5.50 -31.26 -20.07
N THR A 34 -5.66 -30.65 -18.90
CA THR A 34 -6.86 -30.83 -18.05
C THR A 34 -8.00 -29.89 -18.48
N ILE A 35 -7.91 -28.61 -18.12
CA ILE A 35 -8.89 -27.56 -18.44
C ILE A 35 -8.40 -26.68 -19.61
N SER A 36 -7.09 -26.64 -19.86
CA SER A 36 -6.51 -25.99 -21.04
C SER A 36 -5.31 -26.79 -21.54
N GLU A 37 -5.10 -26.80 -22.86
CA GLU A 37 -3.94 -27.48 -23.46
C GLU A 37 -2.61 -26.89 -22.98
N SER A 38 -2.54 -25.56 -22.79
CA SER A 38 -1.34 -24.86 -22.32
C SER A 38 -1.05 -25.01 -20.82
N GLY A 39 -2.06 -25.35 -20.01
CA GLY A 39 -1.95 -25.36 -18.54
C GLY A 39 -1.65 -23.96 -17.95
N GLY A 40 -0.94 -23.95 -16.83
CA GLY A 40 -0.45 -22.75 -16.15
C GLY A 40 -1.56 -21.77 -15.78
N GLN A 41 -1.28 -20.47 -15.93
CA GLN A 41 -2.23 -19.41 -15.59
C GLN A 41 -3.51 -19.44 -16.45
N ILE A 42 -3.42 -19.88 -17.70
CA ILE A 42 -4.57 -20.00 -18.59
C ILE A 42 -5.51 -21.12 -18.11
N GLY A 43 -4.95 -22.28 -17.73
CA GLY A 43 -5.72 -23.39 -17.16
C GLY A 43 -6.41 -23.00 -15.85
N PHE A 44 -5.68 -22.28 -15.01
CA PHE A 44 -6.19 -21.71 -13.77
C PHE A 44 -7.39 -20.78 -13.99
N LEU A 45 -7.27 -19.75 -14.83
CA LEU A 45 -8.34 -18.78 -15.12
C LEU A 45 -9.60 -19.45 -15.69
N ARG A 46 -9.44 -20.51 -16.49
CA ARG A 46 -10.59 -21.29 -16.97
C ARG A 46 -11.24 -22.09 -15.86
N GLY A 47 -10.46 -22.71 -14.97
CA GLY A 47 -10.97 -23.42 -13.80
C GLY A 47 -11.80 -22.52 -12.88
N GLU A 48 -11.30 -21.31 -12.62
CA GLU A 48 -12.00 -20.28 -11.84
C GLU A 48 -13.36 -19.92 -12.46
N ARG A 49 -13.41 -19.68 -13.78
CA ARG A 49 -14.67 -19.38 -14.49
C ARG A 49 -15.67 -20.53 -14.45
N ILE A 50 -15.21 -21.77 -14.53
CA ILE A 50 -16.07 -22.96 -14.39
C ILE A 50 -16.67 -23.03 -12.98
N LEU A 51 -15.84 -22.79 -11.95
CA LEU A 51 -16.30 -22.77 -10.57
C LEU A 51 -17.33 -21.65 -10.33
N ALA A 52 -17.03 -20.44 -10.78
CA ALA A 52 -17.94 -19.29 -10.71
C ALA A 52 -19.28 -19.59 -11.40
N MET A 53 -19.23 -20.20 -12.60
CA MET A 53 -20.44 -20.63 -13.32
C MET A 53 -21.25 -21.65 -12.54
N LEU A 54 -20.63 -22.68 -11.97
CA LEU A 54 -21.30 -23.71 -11.18
C LEU A 54 -21.97 -23.12 -9.92
N VAL A 55 -21.26 -22.25 -9.20
CA VAL A 55 -21.79 -21.55 -8.02
C VAL A 55 -22.94 -20.61 -8.42
N GLY A 56 -22.79 -19.87 -9.52
CA GLY A 56 -23.83 -19.02 -10.08
C GLY A 56 -25.09 -19.78 -10.47
N LEU A 57 -24.95 -20.96 -11.09
CA LEU A 57 -26.07 -21.84 -11.45
C LEU A 57 -26.76 -22.43 -10.21
N LEU A 58 -26.01 -22.80 -9.17
CA LEU A 58 -26.58 -23.25 -7.90
C LEU A 58 -27.36 -22.13 -7.20
N PHE A 59 -26.81 -20.92 -7.18
CA PHE A 59 -27.49 -19.74 -6.64
C PHE A 59 -28.77 -19.43 -7.41
N LEU A 60 -28.72 -19.47 -8.75
CA LEU A 60 -29.89 -19.34 -9.62
C LEU A 60 -30.95 -20.39 -9.33
N GLY A 61 -30.55 -21.66 -9.17
CA GLY A 61 -31.44 -22.75 -8.81
C GLY A 61 -32.11 -22.54 -7.46
N MET A 62 -31.34 -22.07 -6.47
CA MET A 62 -31.84 -21.75 -5.13
C MET A 62 -32.80 -20.54 -5.17
N LEU A 63 -32.46 -19.48 -5.91
CA LEU A 63 -33.32 -18.32 -6.11
C LEU A 63 -34.63 -18.72 -6.80
N GLY A 64 -34.55 -19.52 -7.87
CA GLY A 64 -35.71 -20.07 -8.57
C GLY A 64 -36.59 -20.94 -7.65
N PHE A 65 -35.98 -21.73 -6.77
CA PHE A 65 -36.68 -22.53 -5.76
C PHE A 65 -37.38 -21.64 -4.70
N ILE A 66 -36.69 -20.61 -4.20
CA ILE A 66 -37.23 -19.64 -3.24
C ILE A 66 -38.41 -18.89 -3.87
N VAL A 67 -38.24 -18.40 -5.10
CA VAL A 67 -39.28 -17.70 -5.89
C VAL A 67 -40.50 -18.60 -6.12
N ARG A 68 -40.28 -19.84 -6.54
CA ARG A 68 -41.36 -20.82 -6.78
C ARG A 68 -42.16 -21.12 -5.52
N ARG A 69 -41.51 -21.17 -4.35
CA ARG A 69 -42.17 -21.32 -3.05
C ARG A 69 -42.78 -20.01 -2.53
N ALA A 70 -42.25 -18.87 -2.94
CA ALA A 70 -42.67 -17.54 -2.48
C ALA A 70 -43.98 -17.04 -3.10
N VAL A 71 -44.50 -17.71 -4.13
CA VAL A 71 -45.88 -17.52 -4.67
C VAL A 71 -46.97 -17.61 -3.58
N SER A 72 -46.60 -18.04 -2.37
CA SER A 72 -47.44 -18.13 -1.17
C SER A 72 -47.27 -17.00 -0.13
N PHE A 73 -46.65 -15.84 -0.44
CA PHE A 73 -46.35 -14.76 0.54
C PHE A 73 -46.92 -13.36 0.19
N GLY A 74 -47.19 -12.52 1.20
CA GLY A 74 -47.80 -11.18 1.08
C GLY A 74 -46.86 -9.98 1.25
N VAL A 75 -47.21 -8.84 0.63
CA VAL A 75 -46.38 -7.61 0.48
C VAL A 75 -45.92 -6.98 1.81
N ARG A 76 -46.78 -6.99 2.84
CA ARG A 76 -46.47 -6.35 4.13
C ARG A 76 -45.35 -7.05 4.90
N ALA A 77 -45.23 -8.37 4.75
CA ALA A 77 -44.15 -9.14 5.38
C ALA A 77 -42.79 -8.85 4.73
N LEU A 78 -42.77 -8.57 3.43
CA LEU A 78 -41.54 -8.27 2.68
C LEU A 78 -41.00 -6.87 2.98
N VAL A 79 -41.88 -5.86 3.06
CA VAL A 79 -41.50 -4.48 3.45
C VAL A 79 -40.97 -4.44 4.88
N ALA A 80 -41.57 -5.19 5.80
CA ALA A 80 -41.09 -5.27 7.19
C ALA A 80 -39.79 -6.08 7.36
N ALA A 81 -39.31 -6.73 6.30
CA ALA A 81 -38.04 -7.45 6.26
C ALA A 81 -36.94 -6.64 5.54
N SER A 82 -37.28 -5.61 4.76
CA SER A 82 -36.30 -4.92 3.90
C SER A 82 -35.18 -4.19 4.63
N PRO A 83 -35.36 -3.53 5.81
CA PRO A 83 -34.26 -2.83 6.45
C PRO A 83 -33.10 -3.76 6.88
N PRO A 84 -33.34 -4.93 7.51
CA PRO A 84 -32.30 -5.94 7.72
C PRO A 84 -31.59 -6.40 6.45
N TRP A 85 -32.31 -6.54 5.33
CA TRP A 85 -31.73 -6.96 4.05
C TRP A 85 -30.86 -5.86 3.42
N PHE A 86 -31.27 -4.59 3.51
CA PHE A 86 -30.43 -3.45 3.09
C PHE A 86 -29.17 -3.33 3.96
N LEU A 87 -29.29 -3.53 5.27
CA LEU A 87 -28.13 -3.55 6.15
C LEU A 87 -27.22 -4.74 5.85
N CYS A 88 -27.76 -5.93 5.63
CA CYS A 88 -26.98 -7.11 5.25
C CYS A 88 -26.25 -6.90 3.92
N ALA A 89 -26.92 -6.31 2.93
CA ALA A 89 -26.30 -5.97 1.65
C ALA A 89 -25.23 -4.88 1.79
N GLY A 90 -25.49 -3.84 2.60
CA GLY A 90 -24.53 -2.77 2.87
C GLY A 90 -23.30 -3.25 3.64
N LEU A 91 -23.48 -4.11 4.65
CA LEU A 91 -22.40 -4.72 5.42
C LEU A 91 -21.63 -5.73 4.58
N ALA A 92 -22.30 -6.56 3.78
CA ALA A 92 -21.62 -7.48 2.84
C ALA A 92 -20.83 -6.70 1.78
N TRP A 93 -21.37 -5.59 1.27
CA TRP A 93 -20.66 -4.70 0.34
C TRP A 93 -19.49 -3.97 0.99
N LEU A 94 -19.64 -3.51 2.23
CA LEU A 94 -18.58 -2.86 2.98
C LEU A 94 -17.46 -3.85 3.33
N CYS A 95 -17.80 -5.05 3.81
CA CYS A 95 -16.83 -6.14 3.99
C CYS A 95 -16.19 -6.55 2.67
N TRP A 96 -16.95 -6.56 1.58
CA TRP A 96 -16.38 -6.75 0.24
C TRP A 96 -15.30 -5.71 -0.06
N ARG A 97 -15.61 -4.42 0.16
CA ARG A 97 -14.70 -3.30 -0.15
C ARG A 97 -13.53 -3.14 0.82
N ILE A 98 -13.70 -3.45 2.09
CA ILE A 98 -12.70 -3.19 3.15
C ILE A 98 -11.85 -4.42 3.46
N VAL A 99 -12.44 -5.61 3.45
CA VAL A 99 -11.81 -6.83 3.99
C VAL A 99 -11.56 -7.84 2.86
N ILE A 100 -12.57 -8.18 2.07
CA ILE A 100 -12.51 -9.32 1.13
C ILE A 100 -11.69 -9.04 -0.14
N VAL A 101 -11.63 -7.81 -0.63
CA VAL A 101 -10.72 -7.46 -1.74
C VAL A 101 -9.26 -7.34 -1.26
N TYR A 102 -9.04 -7.40 0.05
CA TYR A 102 -7.77 -7.19 0.72
C TYR A 102 -7.28 -8.45 1.48
N THR A 103 -8.11 -9.49 1.63
CA THR A 103 -7.75 -10.76 2.30
C THR A 103 -8.33 -11.95 1.55
N THR A 104 -7.55 -13.03 1.36
CA THR A 104 -7.98 -14.31 0.74
C THR A 104 -8.91 -15.18 1.59
N GLU A 105 -9.49 -14.64 2.67
CA GLU A 105 -10.24 -15.34 3.74
C GLU A 105 -11.74 -15.57 3.42
N LEU A 106 -12.16 -15.52 2.14
CA LEU A 106 -13.57 -15.60 1.70
C LEU A 106 -14.34 -16.83 2.22
N VAL A 107 -13.60 -17.90 2.57
CA VAL A 107 -14.15 -19.13 3.14
C VAL A 107 -14.86 -18.86 4.46
N HIS A 108 -14.34 -17.96 5.30
CA HIS A 108 -14.91 -17.61 6.60
C HIS A 108 -16.33 -17.04 6.46
N PHE A 109 -16.53 -16.10 5.53
CA PHE A 109 -17.86 -15.56 5.25
C PHE A 109 -18.85 -16.65 4.83
N ALA A 110 -18.49 -17.49 3.86
CA ALA A 110 -19.37 -18.53 3.33
C ALA A 110 -19.66 -19.64 4.36
N GLN A 111 -18.63 -20.05 5.11
CA GLN A 111 -18.71 -21.04 6.18
C GLN A 111 -19.71 -20.59 7.25
N TYR A 112 -19.56 -19.37 7.77
CA TYR A 112 -20.42 -18.90 8.84
C TYR A 112 -21.82 -18.48 8.37
N ALA A 113 -22.00 -18.14 7.08
CA ALA A 113 -23.33 -18.07 6.48
C ALA A 113 -24.06 -19.42 6.52
N LEU A 114 -23.37 -20.51 6.19
CA LEU A 114 -23.97 -21.85 6.28
C LEU A 114 -24.27 -22.25 7.73
N ILE A 115 -23.30 -22.06 8.65
CA ILE A 115 -23.49 -22.39 10.07
C ILE A 115 -24.60 -21.56 10.69
N GLY A 116 -24.66 -20.25 10.43
CA GLY A 116 -25.73 -19.37 10.88
C GLY A 116 -27.11 -19.81 10.39
N ALA A 117 -27.24 -20.20 9.12
CA ALA A 117 -28.50 -20.71 8.57
C ALA A 117 -28.93 -22.03 9.24
N LEU A 118 -28.01 -22.98 9.41
CA LEU A 118 -28.30 -24.28 10.03
C LEU A 118 -28.68 -24.16 11.51
N LEU A 119 -27.97 -23.31 12.26
CA LEU A 119 -28.30 -23.01 13.66
C LEU A 119 -29.66 -22.35 13.77
N THR A 120 -30.03 -21.48 12.82
CA THR A 120 -31.35 -20.85 12.76
C THR A 120 -32.47 -21.88 12.56
N VAL A 121 -32.28 -22.83 11.65
CA VAL A 121 -33.25 -23.93 11.45
C VAL A 121 -33.34 -24.81 12.69
N ALA A 122 -32.21 -25.07 13.35
CA ALA A 122 -32.13 -25.94 14.53
C ALA A 122 -32.71 -25.31 15.81
N LEU A 123 -32.57 -23.99 15.98
CA LEU A 123 -32.96 -23.27 17.19
C LEU A 123 -34.39 -22.75 17.07
N ASP A 124 -35.34 -23.55 17.57
CA ASP A 124 -36.76 -23.21 17.67
C ASP A 124 -37.35 -22.74 16.32
N LYS A 125 -36.88 -23.34 15.22
CA LYS A 125 -37.31 -23.05 13.84
C LYS A 125 -37.28 -21.55 13.51
N GLY A 126 -36.22 -20.84 13.90
CA GLY A 126 -36.02 -19.42 13.58
C GLY A 126 -36.74 -18.44 14.52
N ARG A 127 -37.30 -18.92 15.64
CA ARG A 127 -37.89 -18.06 16.68
C ARG A 127 -36.85 -17.32 17.52
N ARG A 128 -35.58 -17.77 17.51
CA ARG A 128 -34.47 -17.18 18.29
C ARG A 128 -33.28 -16.72 17.41
N PRO A 129 -33.47 -15.80 16.45
CA PRO A 129 -32.41 -15.34 15.53
C PRO A 129 -31.17 -14.81 16.24
N GLN A 130 -31.34 -14.01 17.28
CA GLN A 130 -30.21 -13.42 18.02
C GLN A 130 -29.35 -14.49 18.67
N LEU A 131 -29.97 -15.53 19.24
CA LEU A 131 -29.23 -16.66 19.81
C LEU A 131 -28.48 -17.43 18.73
N SER A 132 -29.12 -17.68 17.58
CA SER A 132 -28.46 -18.34 16.44
C SER A 132 -27.26 -17.55 15.94
N PHE A 133 -27.39 -16.22 15.85
CA PHE A 133 -26.32 -15.31 15.45
C PHE A 133 -25.17 -15.30 16.46
N VAL A 134 -25.45 -15.06 17.75
CA VAL A 134 -24.42 -15.03 18.81
C VAL A 134 -23.67 -16.36 18.89
N VAL A 135 -24.37 -17.49 18.78
CA VAL A 135 -23.70 -18.81 18.76
C VAL A 135 -22.83 -18.96 17.52
N ALA A 136 -23.30 -18.56 16.33
CA ALA A 136 -22.52 -18.64 15.10
C ALA A 136 -21.25 -17.77 15.15
N VAL A 137 -21.35 -16.53 15.63
CA VAL A 137 -20.17 -15.64 15.79
C VAL A 137 -19.22 -16.18 16.85
N GLY A 138 -19.74 -16.69 17.98
CA GLY A 138 -18.91 -17.31 19.01
C GLY A 138 -18.15 -18.53 18.51
N LEU A 139 -18.77 -19.36 17.66
CA LEU A 139 -18.09 -20.47 16.98
C LEU A 139 -17.01 -19.98 16.02
N GLY A 140 -17.23 -18.85 15.33
CA GLY A 140 -16.22 -18.19 14.50
C GLY A 140 -15.02 -17.67 15.28
N PHE A 141 -15.25 -17.15 16.49
CA PHE A 141 -14.16 -16.74 17.35
C PHE A 141 -13.35 -17.94 17.88
N VAL A 142 -14.03 -19.06 18.17
CA VAL A 142 -13.35 -20.31 18.57
C VAL A 142 -12.52 -20.89 17.43
N ASP A 143 -13.01 -20.81 16.19
CA ASP A 143 -12.28 -21.17 14.98
C ASP A 143 -10.98 -20.38 14.86
N GLU A 144 -11.07 -19.06 15.00
CA GLU A 144 -9.90 -18.17 14.94
C GLU A 144 -8.87 -18.46 16.04
N LEU A 145 -9.34 -18.67 17.28
CA LEU A 145 -8.48 -19.10 18.39
C LEU A 145 -7.82 -20.45 18.10
N TRP A 146 -8.53 -21.38 17.45
CA TRP A 146 -7.98 -22.69 17.08
C TRP A 146 -6.95 -22.58 15.95
N GLN A 147 -7.18 -21.74 14.95
CA GLN A 147 -6.21 -21.52 13.89
C GLN A 147 -4.92 -20.90 14.46
N HIS A 148 -5.04 -19.84 15.24
CA HIS A 148 -3.87 -19.19 15.83
C HIS A 148 -3.13 -20.11 16.83
N TYR A 149 -3.80 -20.56 17.90
CA TYR A 149 -3.12 -21.34 18.94
C TYR A 149 -2.95 -22.82 18.57
N GLY A 150 -4.01 -23.45 18.05
CA GLY A 150 -4.02 -24.89 17.78
C GLY A 150 -3.23 -25.29 16.54
N LEU A 151 -3.42 -24.59 15.42
CA LEU A 151 -2.74 -24.91 14.17
C LEU A 151 -1.34 -24.28 14.12
N HIS A 152 -1.23 -22.96 14.17
CA HIS A 152 0.06 -22.29 13.95
C HIS A 152 1.02 -22.46 15.13
N VAL A 153 0.61 -22.08 16.34
CA VAL A 153 1.50 -22.13 17.51
C VAL A 153 1.79 -23.58 17.94
N TRP A 154 0.77 -24.42 18.11
CA TRP A 154 0.98 -25.78 18.67
C TRP A 154 1.37 -26.82 17.63
N ARG A 155 0.77 -26.82 16.42
CA ARG A 155 0.98 -27.88 15.44
C ARG A 155 2.12 -27.57 14.46
N LEU A 156 2.27 -26.31 14.06
CA LEU A 156 3.30 -25.87 13.11
C LEU A 156 4.54 -25.28 13.80
N GLY A 157 4.45 -24.92 15.08
CA GLY A 157 5.57 -24.33 15.83
C GLY A 157 5.88 -22.88 15.42
N GLU A 158 4.95 -22.22 14.73
CA GLU A 158 5.08 -20.85 14.27
C GLU A 158 4.68 -19.89 15.38
N SER A 159 5.67 -19.20 15.97
CA SER A 159 5.46 -18.23 17.05
C SER A 159 5.22 -16.80 16.58
N THR A 160 5.32 -16.56 15.27
CA THR A 160 5.17 -15.25 14.63
C THR A 160 3.80 -15.04 14.00
N HIS A 161 2.92 -16.04 14.03
CA HIS A 161 1.54 -15.91 13.55
C HIS A 161 0.73 -15.09 14.58
N TYR A 162 0.00 -14.05 14.16
CA TYR A 162 -0.88 -13.26 15.04
C TYR A 162 -2.34 -13.70 14.87
N LEU A 163 -3.22 -13.28 15.79
CA LEU A 163 -4.66 -13.53 15.67
C LEU A 163 -5.23 -12.61 14.59
N ASP A 164 -5.87 -13.15 13.56
CA ASP A 164 -6.45 -12.34 12.49
C ASP A 164 -7.82 -11.84 12.94
N TRP A 165 -7.88 -10.58 13.41
CA TRP A 165 -9.14 -10.01 13.86
C TRP A 165 -10.11 -9.71 12.73
N SER A 166 -9.69 -9.75 11.46
CA SER A 166 -10.59 -9.57 10.33
C SER A 166 -11.54 -10.77 10.16
N ASP A 167 -11.09 -11.97 10.50
CA ASP A 167 -11.88 -13.21 10.38
C ASP A 167 -13.08 -13.25 11.31
N PRO A 168 -12.99 -12.86 12.60
CA PRO A 168 -14.16 -12.65 13.45
C PRO A 168 -15.22 -11.71 12.85
N PHE A 169 -14.82 -10.66 12.10
CA PHE A 169 -15.78 -9.80 11.39
C PHE A 169 -16.38 -10.52 10.19
N LEU A 170 -15.59 -11.22 9.38
CA LEU A 170 -16.09 -12.00 8.24
C LEU A 170 -17.03 -13.12 8.68
N ASN A 171 -16.68 -13.83 9.76
CA ASN A 171 -17.51 -14.82 10.45
C ASN A 171 -18.82 -14.18 10.92
N GLY A 172 -18.74 -12.99 11.51
CA GLY A 172 -19.88 -12.19 11.93
C GLY A 172 -20.83 -11.83 10.79
N VAL A 173 -20.29 -11.28 9.70
CA VAL A 173 -21.10 -10.83 8.56
C VAL A 173 -21.67 -12.04 7.81
N GLY A 174 -20.88 -13.12 7.67
CA GLY A 174 -21.33 -14.41 7.16
C GLY A 174 -22.49 -14.95 7.99
N ALA A 175 -22.32 -15.07 9.31
CA ALA A 175 -23.39 -15.50 10.22
C ALA A 175 -24.66 -14.66 10.08
N PHE A 176 -24.54 -13.34 9.94
CA PHE A 176 -25.69 -12.46 9.68
C PHE A 176 -26.37 -12.80 8.35
N ALA A 177 -25.58 -12.94 7.29
CA ALA A 177 -26.05 -13.31 5.94
C ALA A 177 -26.66 -14.72 5.88
N GLY A 178 -26.33 -15.60 6.83
CA GLY A 178 -26.96 -16.91 6.99
C GLY A 178 -28.26 -16.91 7.81
N VAL A 179 -28.23 -16.24 8.96
CA VAL A 179 -29.36 -16.19 9.91
C VAL A 179 -30.53 -15.42 9.31
N LEU A 180 -30.27 -14.29 8.66
CA LEU A 180 -31.33 -13.40 8.18
C LEU A 180 -32.22 -14.05 7.10
N PRO A 181 -31.70 -14.69 6.03
CA PRO A 181 -32.53 -15.39 5.06
C PRO A 181 -33.28 -16.57 5.68
N ALA A 182 -32.61 -17.35 6.54
CA ALA A 182 -33.20 -18.52 7.18
C ALA A 182 -34.40 -18.14 8.07
N VAL A 183 -34.27 -17.09 8.88
CA VAL A 183 -35.38 -16.56 9.70
C VAL A 183 -36.49 -15.98 8.83
N THR A 184 -36.13 -15.21 7.80
CA THR A 184 -37.13 -14.64 6.88
C THR A 184 -37.96 -15.75 6.25
N TRP A 185 -37.31 -16.80 5.75
CA TRP A 185 -37.96 -17.97 5.17
C TRP A 185 -38.86 -18.73 6.15
N LEU A 186 -38.36 -19.03 7.35
CA LEU A 186 -39.11 -19.82 8.34
C LEU A 186 -40.34 -19.08 8.86
N ARG A 187 -40.26 -17.75 9.04
CA ARG A 187 -41.39 -16.91 9.43
C ARG A 187 -42.43 -16.82 8.33
N LEU A 188 -42.00 -16.61 7.08
CA LEU A 188 -42.90 -16.57 5.93
C LEU A 188 -43.70 -17.88 5.79
N ARG A 189 -43.10 -19.03 6.10
CA ARG A 189 -43.77 -20.34 6.09
C ARG A 189 -44.81 -20.53 7.21
N GLY A 190 -44.74 -19.74 8.29
CA GLY A 190 -45.63 -19.82 9.45
C GLY A 190 -46.96 -19.08 9.30
N ASP A 191 -47.02 -18.04 8.46
CA ASP A 191 -48.10 -17.04 8.52
C ASP A 191 -49.17 -17.13 7.39
N GLY A 192 -49.02 -17.99 6.37
CA GLY A 192 -50.13 -18.43 5.51
C GLY A 192 -50.86 -17.41 4.60
N PHE A 193 -50.18 -16.49 3.89
CA PHE A 193 -50.86 -15.49 3.01
C PHE A 193 -50.25 -15.37 1.60
N SER A 194 -51.00 -15.57 0.50
CA SER A 194 -50.50 -15.51 -0.90
C SER A 194 -50.64 -14.13 -1.59
N GLN A 195 -49.60 -13.64 -2.30
CA GLN A 195 -49.69 -12.66 -3.44
C GLN A 195 -48.43 -12.69 -4.37
N ALA A 196 -48.58 -13.27 -5.56
CA ALA A 196 -47.50 -13.58 -6.51
C ALA A 196 -46.72 -12.39 -7.13
N GLY A 197 -47.29 -11.18 -7.19
CA GLY A 197 -46.72 -10.06 -7.97
C GLY A 197 -45.44 -9.42 -7.39
N VAL A 198 -45.21 -9.54 -6.08
CA VAL A 198 -44.04 -8.95 -5.40
C VAL A 198 -42.82 -9.86 -5.48
N VAL A 199 -43.05 -11.17 -5.56
CA VAL A 199 -41.99 -12.16 -5.76
C VAL A 199 -41.29 -11.95 -7.09
N TYR A 200 -42.03 -11.68 -8.16
CA TYR A 200 -41.42 -11.38 -9.47
C TYR A 200 -40.56 -10.12 -9.44
N LYS A 201 -40.95 -9.09 -8.68
CA LYS A 201 -40.17 -7.84 -8.54
C LYS A 201 -38.94 -8.02 -7.64
N ALA A 202 -39.05 -8.76 -6.53
CA ALA A 202 -37.92 -9.08 -5.66
C ALA A 202 -36.94 -10.05 -6.32
N ALA A 203 -37.43 -11.02 -7.10
CA ALA A 203 -36.62 -11.91 -7.92
C ALA A 203 -35.89 -11.16 -9.03
N LEU A 204 -36.56 -10.18 -9.67
CA LEU A 204 -35.93 -9.31 -10.67
C LEU A 204 -34.81 -8.48 -10.05
N ILE A 205 -35.01 -7.92 -8.85
CA ILE A 205 -34.01 -7.14 -8.13
C ILE A 205 -32.84 -8.03 -7.64
N ALA A 206 -33.13 -9.23 -7.13
CA ALA A 206 -32.11 -10.22 -6.74
C ALA A 206 -31.37 -10.82 -7.94
N ALA A 207 -31.96 -10.74 -9.15
CA ALA A 207 -31.33 -11.14 -10.41
C ALA A 207 -30.49 -10.01 -11.06
N LEU A 208 -30.60 -8.76 -10.61
CA LEU A 208 -29.75 -7.66 -11.09
C LEU A 208 -28.25 -7.87 -10.83
N PRO A 209 -27.80 -8.38 -9.65
CA PRO A 209 -26.39 -8.70 -9.44
C PRO A 209 -25.96 -10.05 -10.05
N LEU A 210 -26.86 -10.79 -10.68
CA LEU A 210 -26.59 -12.13 -11.18
C LEU A 210 -25.52 -12.22 -12.28
N PRO A 211 -25.37 -11.23 -13.19
CA PRO A 211 -24.23 -11.17 -14.09
C PRO A 211 -22.90 -11.07 -13.33
N LEU A 212 -22.87 -10.48 -12.14
CA LEU A 212 -21.65 -10.28 -11.35
C LEU A 212 -21.10 -11.61 -10.83
N VAL A 213 -21.94 -12.55 -10.38
CA VAL A 213 -21.51 -13.89 -9.94
C VAL A 213 -20.89 -14.73 -11.08
N LEU A 214 -21.17 -14.36 -12.33
CA LEU A 214 -20.64 -15.02 -13.53
C LEU A 214 -19.37 -14.35 -14.07
N LEU A 215 -18.97 -13.21 -13.51
CA LEU A 215 -17.70 -12.54 -13.83
C LEU A 215 -16.60 -13.13 -12.94
N ASP A 216 -15.39 -13.25 -13.48
CA ASP A 216 -14.25 -13.64 -12.65
C ASP A 216 -13.99 -12.58 -11.55
N PRO A 217 -13.51 -13.00 -10.36
CA PRO A 217 -13.21 -12.13 -9.24
C PRO A 217 -12.36 -10.91 -9.61
N VAL A 218 -11.44 -11.07 -10.56
CA VAL A 218 -10.58 -10.00 -11.10
C VAL A 218 -11.40 -8.93 -11.82
N THR A 219 -12.29 -9.32 -12.72
CA THR A 219 -13.19 -8.39 -13.44
C THR A 219 -14.14 -7.68 -12.48
N LEU A 220 -14.64 -8.39 -11.47
CA LEU A 220 -15.54 -7.83 -10.46
C LEU A 220 -14.82 -6.81 -9.58
N ALA A 221 -13.59 -7.10 -9.16
CA ALA A 221 -12.72 -6.19 -8.41
C ALA A 221 -12.39 -4.91 -9.19
N ALA A 222 -12.09 -5.02 -10.49
CA ALA A 222 -11.81 -3.89 -11.37
C ALA A 222 -13.01 -2.92 -11.51
N TRP A 223 -14.24 -3.44 -11.56
CA TRP A 223 -15.44 -2.60 -11.71
C TRP A 223 -15.88 -1.92 -10.41
N PHE A 224 -15.67 -2.57 -9.26
CA PHE A 224 -16.01 -2.01 -7.95
C PHE A 224 -14.88 -1.21 -7.31
N GLY A 225 -13.72 -1.10 -7.97
CA GLY A 225 -12.69 -0.11 -7.69
C GLY A 225 -11.55 -0.57 -6.78
N SER A 226 -10.93 -1.73 -7.04
CA SER A 226 -9.55 -2.03 -6.58
C SER A 226 -8.86 -3.20 -7.31
N TYR A 227 -7.53 -3.07 -7.38
CA TYR A 227 -6.44 -3.99 -7.81
C TYR A 227 -6.08 -4.13 -9.31
N PRO A 228 -5.14 -3.30 -9.83
CA PRO A 228 -4.58 -3.46 -11.18
C PRO A 228 -3.26 -4.25 -11.25
N TYR A 229 -2.58 -4.59 -10.14
CA TYR A 229 -1.14 -4.86 -10.19
C TYR A 229 -0.58 -6.17 -9.62
N TYR A 230 -1.37 -7.07 -9.01
CA TYR A 230 -0.84 -8.38 -8.57
C TYR A 230 -1.88 -9.50 -8.74
N PRO A 231 -1.48 -10.74 -9.10
CA PRO A 231 -2.41 -11.86 -9.24
C PRO A 231 -3.00 -12.22 -7.88
N PHE A 232 -4.33 -12.10 -7.74
CA PHE A 232 -5.14 -12.40 -6.55
C PHE A 232 -4.84 -13.75 -5.84
N TRP A 233 -4.12 -14.66 -6.48
CA TRP A 233 -3.81 -16.01 -5.96
C TRP A 233 -2.33 -16.26 -5.68
N ASP A 234 -1.41 -15.32 -5.97
CA ASP A 234 0.00 -15.41 -5.55
C ASP A 234 0.16 -15.15 -4.03
N GLU A 235 -0.89 -14.67 -3.36
CA GLU A 235 -0.99 -14.50 -1.91
C GLU A 235 -1.01 -15.83 -1.11
N HIS A 236 -1.08 -16.99 -1.76
CA HIS A 236 -0.89 -18.30 -1.09
C HIS A 236 0.52 -18.53 -0.53
N THR A 237 1.43 -17.56 -0.72
CA THR A 237 2.71 -17.48 0.01
C THR A 237 2.70 -16.35 1.05
N ASN A 238 1.62 -16.24 1.82
CA ASN A 238 1.52 -15.64 3.16
C ASN A 238 2.33 -14.35 3.42
N LEU A 239 2.22 -13.37 2.52
CA LEU A 239 2.64 -11.99 2.75
C LEU A 239 1.42 -11.09 2.52
N LYS A 240 0.50 -11.08 3.49
CA LYS A 240 -0.73 -10.25 3.49
C LYS A 240 -0.33 -8.77 3.59
N ALA A 241 -0.38 -8.03 2.49
CA ALA A 241 -0.05 -6.60 2.45
C ALA A 241 -1.25 -5.69 2.79
N VAL A 242 -1.91 -5.91 3.94
CA VAL A 242 -3.14 -5.20 4.35
C VAL A 242 -3.19 -4.87 5.84
N HIS A 243 -4.04 -3.93 6.25
CA HIS A 243 -4.13 -3.48 7.64
C HIS A 243 -4.71 -4.60 8.49
N TRP A 244 -3.88 -5.22 9.32
CA TRP A 244 -4.38 -6.19 10.28
C TRP A 244 -5.13 -5.38 11.33
N VAL A 245 -6.45 -5.57 11.40
CA VAL A 245 -7.25 -5.02 12.49
C VAL A 245 -6.56 -5.42 13.78
N THR A 246 -5.98 -4.46 14.47
CA THR A 246 -5.19 -4.75 15.66
C THR A 246 -6.13 -5.16 16.79
N PRO A 247 -5.63 -5.81 17.87
CA PRO A 247 -6.47 -6.01 19.06
C PRO A 247 -7.08 -4.70 19.58
N TYR A 248 -6.37 -3.57 19.45
CA TYR A 248 -6.85 -2.25 19.84
C TYR A 248 -8.07 -1.79 19.04
N GLU A 249 -8.13 -2.12 17.74
CA GLU A 249 -9.24 -1.77 16.86
C GLU A 249 -10.35 -2.83 16.90
N GLY A 250 -9.99 -4.12 16.91
CA GLY A 250 -10.90 -5.25 16.87
C GLY A 250 -11.74 -5.41 18.14
N ILE A 251 -11.12 -5.27 19.32
CA ILE A 251 -11.80 -5.38 20.63
C ILE A 251 -12.97 -4.40 20.77
N PRO A 252 -12.87 -3.12 20.36
CA PRO A 252 -14.02 -2.20 20.36
C PRO A 252 -14.92 -2.34 19.13
N LEU A 253 -14.40 -2.62 17.92
CA LEU A 253 -15.23 -2.76 16.71
C LEU A 253 -16.17 -3.97 16.76
N LEU A 254 -15.72 -5.10 17.31
CA LEU A 254 -16.51 -6.35 17.32
C LEU A 254 -17.79 -6.22 18.16
N PRO A 255 -17.76 -5.69 19.40
CA PRO A 255 -18.96 -5.35 20.15
C PRO A 255 -19.85 -4.33 19.45
N ALA A 256 -19.28 -3.31 18.78
CA ALA A 256 -20.06 -2.33 18.02
C ALA A 256 -20.86 -3.00 16.90
N PHE A 257 -20.18 -3.86 16.13
CA PHE A 257 -20.79 -4.68 15.08
C PHE A 257 -21.90 -5.58 15.64
N LEU A 258 -21.62 -6.31 16.73
CA LEU A 258 -22.58 -7.20 17.38
C LEU A 258 -23.82 -6.45 17.88
N LEU A 259 -23.65 -5.24 18.43
CA LEU A 259 -24.75 -4.40 18.91
C LEU A 259 -25.67 -3.94 17.76
N VAL A 260 -25.09 -3.47 16.66
CA VAL A 260 -25.85 -2.99 15.50
C VAL A 260 -26.58 -4.15 14.80
N VAL A 261 -25.88 -5.24 14.51
CA VAL A 261 -26.46 -6.40 13.82
C VAL A 261 -27.44 -7.15 14.72
N GLY A 262 -27.09 -7.34 15.99
CA GLY A 262 -27.94 -8.00 16.98
C GLY A 262 -29.25 -7.26 17.21
N ALA A 263 -29.24 -5.92 17.20
CA ALA A 263 -30.45 -5.12 17.32
C ALA A 263 -31.37 -5.27 16.09
N VAL A 264 -30.80 -5.41 14.89
CA VAL A 264 -31.58 -5.55 13.65
C VAL A 264 -32.18 -6.96 13.51
N LEU A 265 -31.55 -7.96 14.12
CA LEU A 265 -32.07 -9.33 14.23
C LEU A 265 -33.14 -9.50 15.33
N ASP A 266 -33.40 -8.48 16.16
CA ASP A 266 -34.42 -8.53 17.21
C ASP A 266 -35.81 -8.79 16.60
N PRO A 267 -36.53 -9.85 17.03
CA PRO A 267 -37.88 -10.15 16.51
C PRO A 267 -38.90 -9.03 16.77
N VAL A 268 -38.70 -8.25 17.83
CA VAL A 268 -39.60 -7.20 18.35
C VAL A 268 -39.19 -5.82 17.84
N ARG A 269 -37.92 -5.44 18.04
CA ARG A 269 -37.40 -4.10 17.70
C ARG A 269 -36.44 -4.18 16.53
N ARG A 270 -36.98 -4.29 15.32
CA ARG A 270 -36.22 -4.51 14.06
C ARG A 270 -35.38 -3.31 13.59
N THR A 271 -35.08 -2.38 14.49
CA THR A 271 -34.28 -1.18 14.26
C THR A 271 -33.41 -0.92 15.50
N PRO A 272 -32.16 -0.46 15.31
CA PRO A 272 -31.31 -0.10 16.44
C PRO A 272 -31.90 1.10 17.17
N SER A 273 -31.86 1.06 18.52
CA SER A 273 -32.27 2.18 19.35
C SER A 273 -31.22 3.29 19.34
N VAL A 274 -31.60 4.52 19.70
CA VAL A 274 -30.65 5.63 19.87
C VAL A 274 -29.52 5.27 20.84
N ALA A 275 -29.81 4.53 21.91
CA ALA A 275 -28.80 4.06 22.87
C ALA A 275 -27.82 3.06 22.25
N VAL A 276 -28.31 2.15 21.40
CA VAL A 276 -27.46 1.20 20.65
C VAL A 276 -26.57 1.93 19.65
N LEU A 277 -27.13 2.90 18.93
CA LEU A 277 -26.37 3.72 17.98
C LEU A 277 -25.30 4.54 18.71
N ALA A 278 -25.64 5.20 19.82
CA ALA A 278 -24.68 5.96 20.62
C ALA A 278 -23.55 5.08 21.16
N ALA A 279 -23.87 3.89 21.71
CA ALA A 279 -22.87 2.94 22.18
C ALA A 279 -21.96 2.44 21.03
N ALA A 280 -22.54 2.10 19.87
CA ALA A 280 -21.77 1.72 18.69
C ALA A 280 -20.87 2.86 18.20
N THR A 281 -21.35 4.11 18.20
CA THR A 281 -20.55 5.29 17.84
C THR A 281 -19.37 5.51 18.79
N VAL A 282 -19.57 5.33 20.10
CA VAL A 282 -18.45 5.42 21.07
C VAL A 282 -17.42 4.33 20.82
N LEU A 283 -17.86 3.08 20.62
CA LEU A 283 -16.98 1.95 20.35
C LEU A 283 -16.22 2.12 19.02
N VAL A 284 -16.89 2.56 17.97
CA VAL A 284 -16.26 2.91 16.70
C VAL A 284 -15.30 4.08 16.87
N GLY A 285 -15.65 5.10 17.67
CA GLY A 285 -14.76 6.23 17.96
C GLY A 285 -13.53 5.87 18.82
N LEU A 286 -13.60 4.80 19.62
CA LEU A 286 -12.45 4.23 20.32
C LEU A 286 -11.56 3.42 19.37
N ALA A 287 -12.16 2.72 18.42
CA ALA A 287 -11.43 1.94 17.42
C ALA A 287 -10.74 2.84 16.37
N ILE A 288 -11.46 3.84 15.88
CA ILE A 288 -11.00 4.85 14.93
C ILE A 288 -10.47 6.05 15.73
N GLN A 289 -9.77 5.80 16.83
CA GLN A 289 -8.77 6.76 17.27
C GLN A 289 -7.65 6.60 16.24
N PRO A 290 -7.42 7.55 15.30
CA PRO A 290 -6.10 7.60 14.71
C PRO A 290 -5.20 7.76 15.94
N VAL A 291 -4.41 6.74 16.25
CA VAL A 291 -3.30 6.93 17.19
C VAL A 291 -2.61 8.13 16.60
N SER A 292 -2.73 9.27 17.30
CA SER A 292 -2.14 10.49 16.84
C SER A 292 -0.69 10.12 16.61
N ARG A 293 -0.24 10.21 15.36
CA ARG A 293 1.09 9.79 14.90
C ARG A 293 2.22 10.62 15.56
N GLN A 294 1.89 11.35 16.63
CA GLN A 294 2.66 12.16 17.58
C GLN A 294 3.95 11.54 18.14
N ARG A 295 4.30 10.29 17.83
CA ARG A 295 5.55 9.66 18.33
C ARG A 295 6.44 9.07 17.23
N GLY A 296 6.08 9.23 15.95
CA GLY A 296 6.66 8.44 14.87
C GLY A 296 6.29 6.96 15.04
N THR A 297 5.64 6.36 14.06
CA THR A 297 5.36 4.92 14.13
C THR A 297 6.67 4.12 14.19
N ALA A 298 6.62 2.94 14.80
CA ALA A 298 7.72 1.99 14.66
C ALA A 298 7.84 1.65 13.17
N VAL A 299 9.05 1.75 12.63
CA VAL A 299 9.29 1.52 11.22
C VAL A 299 8.91 0.07 10.90
N HIS A 300 7.96 -0.14 9.99
CA HIS A 300 7.65 -1.48 9.48
C HIS A 300 8.86 -2.10 8.77
N GLU A 301 9.75 -1.23 8.28
CA GLU A 301 10.96 -1.56 7.54
C GLU A 301 12.22 -1.31 8.38
N VAL A 302 13.26 -2.10 8.15
CA VAL A 302 14.57 -1.84 8.75
C VAL A 302 15.23 -0.71 7.97
N VAL A 303 15.26 0.48 8.55
CA VAL A 303 15.90 1.68 7.97
C VAL A 303 17.01 2.21 8.89
N PRO A 304 18.01 2.95 8.35
CA PRO A 304 19.01 3.63 9.16
C PRO A 304 18.38 4.62 10.13
N GLN A 305 18.98 4.74 11.32
CA GLN A 305 18.54 5.68 12.35
C GLN A 305 19.75 6.43 12.90
N THR A 306 19.56 7.71 13.23
CA THR A 306 20.60 8.54 13.86
C THR A 306 19.98 9.50 14.86
N MET A 307 20.76 9.92 15.85
CA MET A 307 20.44 11.08 16.67
C MET A 307 21.00 12.34 16.02
N VAL A 308 20.31 13.47 16.17
CA VAL A 308 20.77 14.79 15.69
C VAL A 308 20.94 15.71 16.88
N SER A 309 22.14 16.29 17.02
CA SER A 309 22.53 17.07 18.19
C SER A 309 22.04 18.51 18.11
N LEU A 310 21.61 19.04 19.26
CA LEU A 310 21.22 20.43 19.40
C LEU A 310 22.45 21.33 19.39
N ILE A 311 22.39 22.43 18.64
CA ILE A 311 23.45 23.44 18.55
C ILE A 311 22.88 24.85 18.77
N ASP A 312 23.74 25.82 19.04
CA ASP A 312 23.35 27.23 18.99
C ASP A 312 23.32 27.71 17.53
N ASP A 313 22.35 28.56 17.17
CA ASP A 313 22.21 29.06 15.79
C ASP A 313 23.47 29.76 15.26
N ALA A 314 24.28 30.33 16.16
CA ALA A 314 25.51 31.04 15.85
C ALA A 314 26.71 30.11 15.58
N ASP A 315 26.56 28.80 15.81
CA ASP A 315 27.63 27.82 15.66
C ASP A 315 27.86 27.39 14.20
N ILE A 316 26.91 27.69 13.30
CA ILE A 316 26.96 27.31 11.88
C ILE A 316 26.77 28.54 11.00
N LEU A 317 27.70 28.76 10.06
CA LEU A 317 27.57 29.72 8.98
C LEU A 317 27.28 28.98 7.69
N ILE A 318 26.21 29.35 6.98
CA ILE A 318 25.88 28.70 5.70
C ILE A 318 26.77 29.25 4.59
N ASP A 319 27.91 28.61 4.38
CA ASP A 319 28.91 28.96 3.36
C ASP A 319 29.39 27.77 2.52
N GLY A 320 28.91 26.56 2.82
CA GLY A 320 29.20 25.33 2.08
C GLY A 320 30.43 24.59 2.60
N HIS A 321 31.07 25.10 3.66
CA HIS A 321 32.16 24.42 4.34
C HIS A 321 31.66 23.59 5.53
N ALA A 322 32.56 22.77 6.06
CA ALA A 322 32.27 21.82 7.14
C ALA A 322 33.28 21.99 8.28
N ASP A 323 33.89 23.17 8.38
CA ASP A 323 35.03 23.48 9.23
C ASP A 323 34.63 23.90 10.64
N GLU A 324 33.35 24.18 10.89
CA GLU A 324 32.85 24.40 12.23
C GLU A 324 32.91 23.15 13.12
N ALA A 325 33.19 23.36 14.40
CA ALA A 325 33.28 22.29 15.39
C ALA A 325 31.98 21.47 15.48
N ALA A 326 30.83 22.15 15.38
CA ALA A 326 29.52 21.51 15.39
C ALA A 326 29.39 20.46 14.27
N TRP A 327 29.88 20.74 13.06
CA TRP A 327 29.91 19.76 11.97
C TRP A 327 30.87 18.60 12.23
N SER A 328 31.97 18.82 12.94
CA SER A 328 32.92 17.76 13.27
C SER A 328 32.40 16.79 14.34
N ASP A 329 31.57 17.29 15.26
CA ASP A 329 30.97 16.50 16.34
C ASP A 329 29.70 15.75 15.89
N ALA A 330 29.06 16.17 14.81
CA ALA A 330 27.86 15.56 14.27
C ALA A 330 28.10 14.12 13.76
N PRO A 331 27.17 13.17 13.99
CA PRO A 331 27.25 11.85 13.40
C PRO A 331 27.35 11.89 11.87
N ARG A 332 28.35 11.19 11.34
CA ARG A 332 28.53 11.07 9.89
C ARG A 332 27.66 9.95 9.33
N LEU A 333 26.72 10.32 8.46
CA LEU A 333 25.79 9.43 7.78
C LEU A 333 26.41 8.93 6.48
N GLY A 334 26.29 7.64 6.22
CA GLY A 334 26.81 6.99 5.01
C GLY A 334 27.98 6.02 5.28
N PRO A 335 28.70 5.60 4.23
CA PRO A 335 28.55 6.07 2.84
C PRO A 335 27.17 5.75 2.27
N PHE A 336 26.68 6.60 1.39
CA PHE A 336 25.41 6.33 0.70
C PHE A 336 25.58 5.11 -0.21
N VAL A 337 24.53 4.30 -0.29
CA VAL A 337 24.51 3.06 -1.08
C VAL A 337 23.59 3.21 -2.28
N HIS A 338 23.68 2.31 -3.26
CA HIS A 338 22.83 2.40 -4.45
C HIS A 338 21.34 2.21 -4.09
N ASN A 339 20.48 3.12 -4.55
CA ASN A 339 19.08 3.21 -4.11
C ASN A 339 18.25 1.97 -4.46
N THR A 340 18.59 1.26 -5.54
CA THR A 340 17.74 0.18 -6.08
C THR A 340 18.06 -1.20 -5.51
N ASP A 341 19.31 -1.45 -5.12
CA ASP A 341 19.77 -2.77 -4.65
C ASP A 341 20.56 -2.71 -3.32
N ALA A 342 20.72 -1.51 -2.75
CA ALA A 342 21.49 -1.23 -1.54
C ALA A 342 22.96 -1.67 -1.61
N ALA A 343 23.56 -1.73 -2.81
CA ALA A 343 24.97 -2.06 -2.95
C ALA A 343 25.88 -0.92 -2.44
N ASP A 344 26.83 -1.26 -1.56
CA ASP A 344 27.83 -0.33 -1.01
C ASP A 344 28.76 0.28 -2.06
N ARG A 345 28.93 -0.42 -3.19
CA ARG A 345 29.76 0.00 -4.32
C ARG A 345 29.05 -0.35 -5.60
N TYR A 346 28.63 0.67 -6.31
CA TYR A 346 27.96 0.53 -7.59
C TYR A 346 28.79 1.22 -8.67
N ALA A 347 29.18 0.45 -9.69
CA ALA A 347 29.68 1.00 -10.92
C ALA A 347 28.48 1.41 -11.75
N LEU A 348 28.47 2.66 -12.23
CA LEU A 348 27.46 3.18 -13.14
C LEU A 348 27.25 2.20 -14.30
N CYS A 349 28.33 1.70 -14.91
CA CYS A 349 28.27 0.68 -15.95
C CYS A 349 29.49 -0.26 -15.96
N PRO A 350 29.41 -1.42 -16.64
CA PRO A 350 30.56 -2.31 -16.78
C PRO A 350 31.79 -1.57 -17.34
N GLY A 351 32.86 -1.48 -16.55
CA GLY A 351 34.10 -0.80 -16.94
C GLY A 351 34.17 0.69 -16.62
N THR A 352 33.16 1.29 -15.98
CA THR A 352 33.27 2.66 -15.43
C THR A 352 33.88 2.63 -14.03
N PRO A 353 34.48 3.74 -13.56
CA PRO A 353 34.81 3.90 -12.15
C PRO A 353 33.58 3.66 -11.26
N ILE A 354 33.84 3.14 -10.07
CA ILE A 354 32.82 3.04 -9.01
C ILE A 354 32.46 4.46 -8.60
N LEU A 355 31.17 4.72 -8.42
CA LEU A 355 30.71 6.00 -7.88
C LEU A 355 31.44 6.30 -6.56
N PRO A 356 32.08 7.47 -6.44
CA PRO A 356 32.74 7.86 -5.19
C PRO A 356 31.74 8.00 -4.03
N ALA A 357 32.27 8.08 -2.81
CA ALA A 357 31.42 7.99 -1.62
C ALA A 357 30.74 9.33 -1.30
N THR A 358 29.44 9.28 -0.98
CA THR A 358 28.68 10.43 -0.50
C THR A 358 28.36 10.24 0.98
N HIS A 359 28.50 11.31 1.76
CA HIS A 359 28.18 11.32 3.19
C HIS A 359 27.32 12.52 3.54
N ALA A 360 26.65 12.46 4.68
CA ALA A 360 25.91 13.60 5.20
C ALA A 360 26.11 13.79 6.70
N ARG A 361 25.80 14.98 7.20
CA ARG A 361 25.70 15.30 8.62
C ARG A 361 24.43 16.12 8.84
N ILE A 362 23.83 15.95 10.00
CA ILE A 362 22.58 16.63 10.36
C ILE A 362 22.71 17.18 11.77
N LEU A 363 22.33 18.44 11.92
CA LEU A 363 22.27 19.17 13.19
C LEU A 363 20.93 19.88 13.28
N TRP A 364 20.55 20.32 14.47
CA TRP A 364 19.36 21.13 14.65
C TRP A 364 19.56 22.18 15.73
N SER A 365 18.76 23.23 15.69
CA SER A 365 18.81 24.31 16.66
C SER A 365 17.40 24.78 17.03
N SER A 366 17.33 25.83 17.86
CA SER A 366 16.07 26.50 18.15
C SER A 366 15.39 27.13 16.92
N ALA A 367 16.15 27.42 15.85
CA ALA A 367 15.64 28.14 14.66
C ALA A 367 15.58 27.32 13.37
N ALA A 368 16.40 26.28 13.19
CA ALA A 368 16.43 25.53 11.94
C ALA A 368 16.94 24.08 12.07
N LEU A 369 16.64 23.30 11.03
CA LEU A 369 17.34 22.05 10.70
C LEU A 369 18.52 22.38 9.78
N TYR A 370 19.68 21.77 10.02
CA TYR A 370 20.89 21.96 9.24
C TYR A 370 21.32 20.63 8.64
N ILE A 371 21.62 20.63 7.34
CA ILE A 371 22.06 19.45 6.61
C ILE A 371 23.28 19.81 5.78
N LEU A 372 24.34 19.03 5.93
CA LEU A 372 25.55 19.09 5.12
C LEU A 372 25.69 17.78 4.35
N VAL A 373 25.91 17.84 3.04
CA VAL A 373 26.18 16.68 2.18
C VAL A 373 27.54 16.84 1.52
N GLU A 374 28.42 15.87 1.75
CA GLU A 374 29.78 15.79 1.21
C GLU A 374 29.77 14.79 0.05
N THR A 375 29.93 15.27 -1.19
CA THR A 375 29.89 14.44 -2.40
C THR A 375 31.26 14.40 -3.06
N GLU A 376 31.80 13.20 -3.29
CA GLU A 376 32.96 13.00 -4.17
C GLU A 376 32.48 12.81 -5.63
N ASP A 377 33.07 13.56 -6.57
CA ASP A 377 32.65 13.57 -7.97
C ASP A 377 33.81 13.99 -8.89
N VAL A 378 33.92 13.34 -10.04
CA VAL A 378 35.01 13.54 -11.01
C VAL A 378 34.55 14.31 -12.25
N ASP A 379 33.24 14.55 -12.39
CA ASP A 379 32.63 15.32 -13.48
C ASP A 379 31.50 16.20 -12.92
N ILE A 380 31.83 17.41 -12.46
CA ILE A 380 30.86 18.30 -11.83
C ILE A 380 30.35 19.32 -12.85
N TRP A 381 29.04 19.29 -13.07
CA TRP A 381 28.36 20.20 -13.98
C TRP A 381 27.03 20.70 -13.43
N ALA A 382 26.55 21.78 -14.04
CA ALA A 382 25.19 22.25 -13.80
C ALA A 382 24.69 23.02 -15.01
N ARG A 383 23.38 23.08 -15.18
CA ARG A 383 22.77 24.08 -16.05
C ARG A 383 22.56 25.38 -15.28
N ASP A 384 22.70 26.51 -15.97
CA ASP A 384 22.31 27.82 -15.44
C ASP A 384 20.77 27.90 -15.42
N LEU A 385 20.19 27.46 -14.31
CA LEU A 385 18.76 27.36 -14.08
C LEU A 385 18.35 28.30 -12.96
N ALA A 386 17.21 28.98 -13.16
CA ALA A 386 16.56 29.71 -12.08
C ALA A 386 16.00 28.75 -11.02
N ARG A 387 15.75 29.27 -9.81
CA ARG A 387 15.03 28.54 -8.76
C ARG A 387 13.71 27.97 -9.30
N ASP A 388 13.38 26.75 -8.88
CA ASP A 388 12.17 25.99 -9.25
C ASP A 388 12.02 25.69 -10.75
N ALA A 389 13.09 25.89 -11.53
CA ALA A 389 13.12 25.38 -12.89
C ALA A 389 13.08 23.85 -12.84
N GLY A 390 12.06 23.23 -13.46
CA GLY A 390 11.89 21.78 -13.44
C GLY A 390 13.07 20.95 -13.98
N GLY A 391 14.05 21.60 -14.62
CA GLY A 391 15.32 20.98 -14.99
C GLY A 391 16.19 20.56 -13.80
N VAL A 392 16.11 21.28 -12.67
CA VAL A 392 16.87 20.98 -11.44
C VAL A 392 16.52 19.59 -10.90
N LEU A 393 15.24 19.18 -11.03
CA LEU A 393 14.76 17.85 -10.60
C LEU A 393 15.29 16.68 -11.45
N GLY A 394 15.81 17.00 -12.63
CA GLY A 394 16.33 16.05 -13.61
C GLY A 394 17.84 15.89 -13.53
N ASP A 395 18.55 17.00 -13.29
CA ASP A 395 20.01 17.10 -13.31
C ASP A 395 20.65 16.40 -12.11
N GLU A 396 21.98 16.33 -12.12
CA GLU A 396 22.74 15.88 -10.97
C GLU A 396 22.68 16.87 -9.80
N GLY A 397 22.93 16.33 -8.61
CA GLY A 397 22.89 17.11 -7.39
C GLY A 397 22.42 16.31 -6.19
N VAL A 398 22.12 17.04 -5.13
CA VAL A 398 21.64 16.51 -3.86
C VAL A 398 20.13 16.69 -3.78
N ARG A 399 19.45 15.68 -3.26
CA ARG A 399 18.01 15.71 -3.01
C ARG A 399 17.70 15.30 -1.58
N LEU A 400 16.86 16.12 -0.94
CA LEU A 400 16.41 15.96 0.44
C LEU A 400 14.90 15.74 0.43
N LEU A 401 14.44 14.64 1.01
CA LEU A 401 13.02 14.37 1.25
C LEU A 401 12.78 14.34 2.75
N ILE A 402 11.86 15.17 3.26
CA ILE A 402 11.66 15.39 4.69
C ILE A 402 10.18 15.19 5.03
N ASP A 403 9.89 14.11 5.74
CA ASP A 403 8.60 13.82 6.38
C ASP A 403 8.69 14.24 7.86
N ASP A 404 8.18 15.44 8.13
CA ASP A 404 8.26 16.12 9.43
C ASP A 404 7.18 15.65 10.42
N GLY A 405 6.19 14.85 9.97
CA GLY A 405 5.18 14.27 10.85
C GLY A 405 5.21 12.74 10.95
N GLY A 406 6.01 12.08 10.10
CA GLY A 406 6.14 10.62 10.07
C GLY A 406 4.86 9.91 9.61
N GLU A 407 3.92 10.63 9.00
CA GLU A 407 2.68 10.07 8.48
C GLU A 407 2.81 9.40 7.12
N GLU A 408 3.96 9.59 6.46
CA GLU A 408 4.30 9.08 5.15
C GLU A 408 3.44 9.66 4.00
N VAL A 409 2.41 10.45 4.30
CA VAL A 409 1.46 11.00 3.33
C VAL A 409 1.94 12.30 2.70
N LEU A 410 2.50 13.20 3.50
CA LEU A 410 2.96 14.51 3.07
C LEU A 410 4.43 14.65 3.42
N PHE A 411 5.25 15.10 2.49
CA PHE A 411 6.66 15.37 2.76
C PHE A 411 7.20 16.43 1.81
N HIS A 412 8.29 17.07 2.23
CA HIS A 412 8.96 18.14 1.51
C HIS A 412 10.06 17.53 0.63
N GLU A 413 10.19 17.96 -0.61
CA GLU A 413 11.28 17.60 -1.52
C GLU A 413 12.07 18.87 -1.86
N ILE A 414 13.38 18.84 -1.66
CA ILE A 414 14.31 19.94 -1.98
C ILE A 414 15.45 19.35 -2.80
N ASP A 415 15.62 19.85 -4.02
CA ASP A 415 16.71 19.49 -4.93
C ASP A 415 17.67 20.66 -5.08
N ILE A 416 18.97 20.39 -5.01
CA ILE A 416 20.04 21.39 -5.05
C ILE A 416 21.12 20.94 -6.02
N SER A 417 21.37 21.75 -7.05
CA SER A 417 22.42 21.47 -8.05
C SER A 417 23.81 21.93 -7.57
N PRO A 418 24.90 21.47 -8.21
CA PRO A 418 26.25 21.98 -7.96
C PRO A 418 26.43 23.49 -8.20
N ALA A 419 25.56 24.12 -9.00
CA ALA A 419 25.53 25.58 -9.18
C ALA A 419 24.68 26.31 -8.11
N ASN A 420 24.28 25.62 -7.05
CA ASN A 420 23.38 26.12 -6.01
C ASN A 420 22.01 26.57 -6.55
N ALA A 421 21.56 25.99 -7.67
CA ALA A 421 20.18 26.16 -8.13
C ALA A 421 19.29 25.23 -7.30
N VAL A 422 18.19 25.76 -6.78
CA VAL A 422 17.29 25.03 -5.88
C VAL A 422 15.92 24.84 -6.52
N ALA A 423 15.32 23.68 -6.34
CA ALA A 423 13.90 23.46 -6.59
C ALA A 423 13.26 22.83 -5.37
N ASP A 424 12.10 23.34 -4.96
CA ASP A 424 11.36 22.77 -3.82
C ASP A 424 9.90 22.46 -4.15
N LEU A 425 9.42 21.37 -3.56
CA LEU A 425 8.11 20.81 -3.82
C LEU A 425 7.51 20.22 -2.55
N LEU A 426 6.20 20.29 -2.45
CA LEU A 426 5.45 19.52 -1.46
C LEU A 426 4.88 18.26 -2.14
N GLN A 427 5.23 17.09 -1.63
CA GLN A 427 4.81 15.80 -2.18
C GLN A 427 3.65 15.23 -1.37
N LEU A 428 2.61 14.78 -2.07
CA LEU A 428 1.45 14.10 -1.49
C LEU A 428 1.30 12.67 -2.02
N MET A 429 1.27 11.69 -1.12
CA MET A 429 0.93 10.30 -1.44
C MET A 429 -0.58 10.09 -1.28
N GLY A 430 -1.32 10.12 -2.40
CA GLY A 430 -2.79 10.10 -2.39
C GLY A 430 -3.46 8.73 -2.23
N GLY A 431 -2.68 7.64 -2.16
CA GLY A 431 -3.21 6.27 -2.00
C GLY A 431 -3.56 5.97 -0.53
N ALA A 432 -4.68 5.27 -0.29
CA ALA A 432 -5.03 4.69 1.01
C ALA A 432 -3.84 3.91 1.62
N PRO A 433 -3.75 3.77 2.97
CA PRO A 433 -2.51 3.90 3.75
C PRO A 433 -1.28 3.24 3.12
N LEU A 434 -0.15 3.95 3.15
CA LEU A 434 1.11 3.55 2.51
C LEU A 434 1.65 2.18 2.92
N ASP A 435 1.24 1.70 4.09
CA ASP A 435 1.42 0.32 4.54
C ASP A 435 0.96 -0.73 3.48
N PHE A 436 0.04 -0.36 2.56
CA PHE A 436 -0.64 -1.28 1.63
C PHE A 436 -0.41 -0.96 0.15
N ASN A 437 0.06 0.24 -0.16
CA ASN A 437 0.49 0.60 -1.51
C ASN A 437 1.71 1.52 -1.42
N PRO A 438 2.90 0.97 -1.12
CA PRO A 438 4.13 1.75 -1.11
C PRO A 438 4.30 2.47 -2.45
N TRP A 439 3.91 1.83 -3.55
CA TRP A 439 4.01 2.36 -4.92
C TRP A 439 2.90 3.35 -5.32
N ALA A 440 2.16 3.94 -4.36
CA ALA A 440 1.17 4.96 -4.68
C ALA A 440 1.84 6.12 -5.44
N PRO A 441 1.25 6.61 -6.54
CA PRO A 441 1.85 7.73 -7.27
C PRO A 441 1.85 8.97 -6.39
N ALA A 442 3.02 9.59 -6.26
CA ALA A 442 3.16 10.88 -5.62
C ALA A 442 2.60 12.00 -6.49
N LEU A 443 1.92 12.96 -5.86
CA LEU A 443 1.48 14.20 -6.46
C LEU A 443 2.37 15.34 -5.94
N GLY A 444 3.28 15.81 -6.78
CA GLY A 444 4.15 16.94 -6.47
C GLY A 444 3.44 18.28 -6.70
N TYR A 445 3.31 19.09 -5.64
CA TYR A 445 2.87 20.47 -5.71
C TYR A 445 4.08 21.38 -5.94
N ILE A 446 4.44 21.56 -7.22
CA ILE A 446 5.57 22.40 -7.68
C ILE A 446 5.40 23.91 -7.44
N ARG A 447 4.30 24.33 -6.81
CA ARG A 447 4.07 25.73 -6.40
C ARG A 447 4.29 25.95 -4.90
N PHE A 448 4.67 24.90 -4.19
CA PHE A 448 5.29 25.07 -2.89
C PHE A 448 6.57 25.89 -3.09
N ASP A 449 6.87 26.75 -2.13
CA ASP A 449 8.01 27.66 -2.22
C ASP A 449 8.57 27.91 -0.82
N ALA A 450 9.67 27.22 -0.51
CA ALA A 450 10.41 27.30 0.74
C ALA A 450 11.40 28.49 0.71
N ASN A 451 10.87 29.70 0.64
CA ASN A 451 11.66 30.94 0.46
C ASN A 451 12.68 31.21 1.57
N GLU A 452 12.47 30.66 2.77
CA GLU A 452 13.29 30.92 3.94
C GLU A 452 14.56 30.05 3.98
N ILE A 453 14.68 29.03 3.12
CA ILE A 453 15.88 28.19 3.10
C ILE A 453 17.11 28.99 2.69
N SER A 454 18.23 28.66 3.32
CA SER A 454 19.55 29.21 2.94
C SER A 454 20.42 28.04 2.51
N THR A 455 21.06 28.16 1.35
CA THR A 455 21.92 27.11 0.78
C THR A 455 23.24 27.70 0.32
N ALA A 456 24.31 26.93 0.50
CA ALA A 456 25.61 27.22 -0.05
C ALA A 456 26.21 25.95 -0.63
N VAL A 457 26.92 26.09 -1.76
CA VAL A 457 27.60 24.99 -2.44
C VAL A 457 29.03 25.40 -2.69
N VAL A 458 29.97 24.55 -2.26
CA VAL A 458 31.41 24.71 -2.53
C VAL A 458 31.86 23.55 -3.38
N VAL A 459 32.48 23.86 -4.52
CA VAL A 459 33.05 22.87 -5.45
C VAL A 459 34.56 22.82 -5.25
N ASP A 460 35.09 21.61 -4.99
CA ASP A 460 36.52 21.31 -5.01
C ASP A 460 36.90 20.74 -6.39
N GLY A 461 37.34 21.64 -7.27
CA GLY A 461 37.57 21.36 -8.67
C GLY A 461 37.04 22.48 -9.56
N SER A 462 36.50 22.09 -10.70
CA SER A 462 35.82 22.94 -11.66
C SER A 462 34.32 22.68 -11.64
N LEU A 463 33.53 23.74 -11.81
CA LEU A 463 32.10 23.63 -12.09
C LEU A 463 31.87 23.99 -13.55
N GLU A 464 31.43 23.02 -14.36
CA GLU A 464 31.07 23.30 -15.75
C GLU A 464 29.61 23.72 -15.89
N ILE A 465 29.39 24.96 -16.33
CA ILE A 465 28.05 25.41 -16.72
C ILE A 465 27.75 24.95 -18.14
N VAL A 466 26.78 24.05 -18.28
CA VAL A 466 26.40 23.42 -19.55
C VAL A 466 24.99 23.81 -20.01
N SER A 467 24.68 23.57 -21.28
CA SER A 467 23.34 23.76 -21.83
C SER A 467 22.44 22.52 -21.67
N SER A 468 23.04 21.34 -21.50
CA SER A 468 22.33 20.07 -21.32
C SER A 468 23.23 19.01 -20.70
N GLN A 469 22.62 17.98 -20.10
CA GLN A 469 23.29 16.74 -19.67
C GLN A 469 24.00 15.95 -20.80
N PHE A 470 23.80 16.36 -22.05
CA PHE A 470 24.43 15.75 -23.23
C PHE A 470 25.69 16.52 -23.69
N SER A 471 25.98 17.66 -23.06
CA SER A 471 27.20 18.42 -23.34
C SER A 471 28.40 17.59 -22.95
N PRO A 472 29.40 17.44 -23.83
CA PRO A 472 30.50 16.56 -23.53
C PRO A 472 31.37 17.11 -22.40
N VAL A 473 32.01 16.21 -21.66
CA VAL A 473 33.00 16.54 -20.64
C VAL A 473 34.15 17.30 -21.30
N VAL A 474 34.52 18.46 -20.74
CA VAL A 474 35.64 19.28 -21.24
C VAL A 474 36.81 19.28 -20.24
N THR A 475 36.52 19.07 -18.96
CA THR A 475 37.46 19.01 -17.85
C THR A 475 37.41 17.64 -17.20
N ASP A 476 38.57 17.01 -17.01
CA ASP A 476 38.65 15.63 -16.55
C ASP A 476 38.97 15.49 -15.05
N VAL A 477 39.03 16.59 -14.29
CA VAL A 477 39.58 16.59 -12.91
C VAL A 477 38.77 17.47 -11.96
N ASP A 478 37.76 16.85 -11.36
CA ASP A 478 37.10 17.35 -10.15
C ASP A 478 37.34 16.39 -8.97
N VAL A 479 37.18 16.90 -7.74
CA VAL A 479 37.31 16.12 -6.50
C VAL A 479 35.93 15.85 -5.90
N GLY A 480 35.09 16.89 -5.86
CA GLY A 480 33.77 16.80 -5.26
C GLY A 480 33.15 18.16 -4.98
N TYR A 481 32.01 18.15 -4.30
CA TYR A 481 31.34 19.35 -3.86
C TYR A 481 30.59 19.11 -2.55
N HIS A 482 30.42 20.17 -1.79
CA HIS A 482 29.68 20.18 -0.54
C HIS A 482 28.42 21.00 -0.71
N VAL A 483 27.29 20.47 -0.24
CA VAL A 483 26.02 21.19 -0.18
C VAL A 483 25.67 21.39 1.28
N GLU A 484 25.56 22.65 1.70
CA GLU A 484 25.14 23.02 3.05
C GLU A 484 23.80 23.74 3.00
N VAL A 485 22.88 23.32 3.88
CA VAL A 485 21.48 23.74 3.87
C VAL A 485 21.04 24.07 5.28
N ARG A 486 20.44 25.25 5.43
CA ARG A 486 19.64 25.64 6.59
C ARG A 486 18.17 25.71 6.21
N ILE A 487 17.35 24.94 6.90
CA ILE A 487 15.90 24.88 6.71
C ILE A 487 15.23 25.43 7.97
N PRO A 488 14.80 26.70 7.97
CA PRO A 488 14.08 27.27 9.11
C PRO A 488 12.79 26.51 9.41
N TRP A 489 12.42 26.42 10.69
CA TRP A 489 11.23 25.68 11.10
C TRP A 489 9.94 26.20 10.45
N GLU A 490 9.91 27.47 10.03
CA GLU A 490 8.76 28.08 9.35
C GLU A 490 8.42 27.41 8.01
N VAL A 491 9.41 26.81 7.32
CA VAL A 491 9.20 26.08 6.05
C VAL A 491 8.21 24.91 6.24
N PHE A 492 8.23 24.28 7.41
CA PHE A 492 7.36 23.14 7.73
C PHE A 492 5.97 23.57 8.23
N ARG A 493 5.69 24.88 8.34
CA ARG A 493 4.39 25.39 8.83
C ARG A 493 3.36 25.40 7.68
N THR A 494 2.79 24.24 7.37
CA THR A 494 1.83 24.07 6.28
C THR A 494 0.39 24.52 6.61
N THR A 495 0.08 24.81 7.88
CA THR A 495 -1.24 25.34 8.30
C THR A 495 -1.11 26.44 9.37
N SER A 496 -2.02 27.42 9.34
CA SER A 496 -2.10 28.53 10.32
C SER A 496 -3.06 28.26 11.49
N THR A 497 -3.77 27.13 11.47
CA THR A 497 -4.73 26.73 12.52
C THR A 497 -4.10 25.68 13.43
N PRO A 498 -3.98 25.94 14.75
CA PRO A 498 -3.59 24.91 15.70
C PRO A 498 -4.62 23.78 15.69
N SER A 499 -4.20 22.55 15.41
CA SER A 499 -5.02 21.36 15.58
C SER A 499 -4.28 20.37 16.48
N ASP A 500 -4.93 19.86 17.52
CA ASP A 500 -4.32 18.98 18.54
C ASP A 500 -3.84 17.61 18.00
N ASN A 501 -3.94 17.38 16.69
CA ASN A 501 -3.73 16.12 15.99
C ASN A 501 -2.60 16.16 14.94
N THR A 502 -1.80 17.23 14.87
CA THR A 502 -0.67 17.33 13.93
C THR A 502 0.66 17.45 14.66
N VAL A 503 1.68 16.70 14.20
CA VAL A 503 3.09 16.87 14.62
C VAL A 503 3.57 18.32 14.38
N HIS A 504 2.92 19.03 13.45
CA HIS A 504 3.14 20.45 13.15
C HIS A 504 2.80 21.45 14.27
N THR A 505 2.27 21.02 15.44
CA THR A 505 2.00 21.94 16.57
C THR A 505 3.24 22.31 17.39
N THR A 506 4.35 21.56 17.27
CA THR A 506 5.61 21.81 17.99
C THR A 506 6.77 21.96 17.00
N LEU A 507 6.94 23.17 16.51
CA LEU A 507 8.10 23.65 15.76
C LEU A 507 8.75 24.77 16.59
N PRO A 508 10.02 24.68 17.01
CA PRO A 508 10.96 23.56 16.79
C PRO A 508 10.47 22.23 17.40
N PRO A 509 10.95 21.08 16.89
CA PRO A 509 10.76 19.78 17.53
C PRO A 509 11.24 19.76 18.99
N GLN A 510 10.72 18.82 19.78
CA GLN A 510 11.23 18.59 21.13
C GLN A 510 12.25 17.44 21.12
N VAL A 511 13.13 17.41 22.12
CA VAL A 511 14.04 16.27 22.33
C VAL A 511 13.23 14.97 22.41
N GLY A 512 13.67 13.94 21.70
CA GLY A 512 13.01 12.65 21.54
C GLY A 512 11.96 12.61 20.42
N HIS A 513 11.65 13.74 19.78
CA HIS A 513 10.84 13.72 18.55
C HIS A 513 11.62 13.02 17.43
N ARG A 514 10.88 12.38 16.51
CA ARG A 514 11.46 11.64 15.40
C ARG A 514 10.85 12.06 14.08
N TRP A 515 11.69 12.35 13.10
CA TRP A 515 11.32 12.67 11.72
C TRP A 515 11.91 11.64 10.76
N ARG A 516 11.42 11.62 9.52
CA ARG A 516 11.94 10.72 8.48
C ARG A 516 12.58 11.50 7.35
N LEU A 517 13.81 11.13 6.99
CA LEU A 517 14.60 11.81 5.98
C LEU A 517 15.09 10.82 4.90
N GLY A 518 14.85 11.17 3.65
CA GLY A 518 15.50 10.58 2.49
C GLY A 518 16.59 11.53 2.00
N LEU A 519 17.85 11.07 2.03
CA LEU A 519 18.99 11.84 1.53
C LEU A 519 19.56 11.11 0.32
N TYR A 520 19.65 11.82 -0.81
CA TYR A 520 20.06 11.24 -2.08
C TYR A 520 21.07 12.11 -2.81
N ARG A 521 21.97 11.46 -3.56
CA ARG A 521 22.77 12.08 -4.63
C ARG A 521 22.36 11.44 -5.95
N ARG A 522 21.95 12.27 -6.90
CA ARG A 522 21.80 11.86 -8.30
C ARG A 522 23.09 12.19 -9.05
N GLU A 523 23.61 11.19 -9.74
CA GLU A 523 24.73 11.27 -10.66
C GLU A 523 24.23 11.07 -12.09
N THR A 524 24.58 11.99 -12.99
CA THR A 524 24.17 11.93 -14.40
C THR A 524 25.39 12.01 -15.31
N PRO A 525 25.89 10.87 -15.83
CA PRO A 525 27.13 10.85 -16.59
C PRO A 525 26.99 11.61 -17.91
N ARG A 526 27.94 12.50 -18.19
CA ARG A 526 28.06 13.21 -19.47
C ARG A 526 28.94 12.45 -20.47
N PRO A 527 28.73 12.63 -21.78
CA PRO A 527 29.55 11.94 -22.76
C PRO A 527 30.96 12.55 -22.82
N GLN A 528 32.02 11.76 -22.92
CA GLN A 528 33.38 12.32 -23.07
C GLN A 528 33.62 13.03 -24.41
N GLN A 529 32.76 12.76 -25.41
CA GLN A 529 32.86 13.34 -26.75
C GLN A 529 31.46 13.70 -27.24
N ALA A 530 31.38 14.64 -28.18
CA ALA A 530 30.11 15.02 -28.78
C ALA A 530 29.36 13.79 -29.32
N LEU A 531 28.07 13.70 -29.00
CA LEU A 531 27.22 12.61 -29.46
C LEU A 531 27.10 12.64 -30.99
N GLN A 532 27.30 11.48 -31.61
CA GLN A 532 26.99 11.32 -33.04
C GLN A 532 25.48 11.49 -33.24
N GLU A 533 25.06 12.11 -34.35
CA GLU A 533 23.63 12.26 -34.65
C GLU A 533 22.95 10.88 -34.71
N ARG A 534 23.62 9.93 -35.36
CA ARG A 534 23.15 8.57 -35.61
C ARG A 534 24.28 7.57 -35.37
N VAL A 535 23.96 6.44 -34.77
CA VAL A 535 24.88 5.34 -34.46
C VAL A 535 24.32 4.06 -35.07
N ASP A 536 25.16 3.22 -35.68
CA ASP A 536 24.70 1.93 -36.21
C ASP A 536 24.29 0.98 -35.09
N VAL A 537 23.25 0.17 -35.33
CA VAL A 537 22.69 -0.76 -34.35
C VAL A 537 23.74 -1.72 -33.76
N PRO A 538 24.65 -2.34 -34.54
CA PRO A 538 25.72 -3.16 -33.98
C PRO A 538 26.59 -2.41 -32.96
N SER A 539 27.06 -1.20 -33.27
CA SER A 539 27.85 -0.37 -32.36
C SER A 539 27.05 0.07 -31.13
N ALA A 540 25.79 0.47 -31.31
CA ALA A 540 24.90 0.86 -30.22
C ALA A 540 24.66 -0.30 -29.24
N ARG A 541 24.40 -1.50 -29.78
CA ARG A 541 24.22 -2.72 -29.00
C ARG A 541 25.48 -3.10 -28.24
N GLN A 542 26.64 -3.01 -28.89
CA GLN A 542 27.93 -3.25 -28.24
C GLN A 542 28.16 -2.27 -27.08
N ARG A 543 27.83 -0.99 -27.26
CA ARG A 543 27.98 0.05 -26.23
C ARG A 543 27.11 -0.23 -24.99
N LEU A 544 25.89 -0.73 -25.18
CA LEU A 544 24.99 -1.09 -24.09
C LEU A 544 25.22 -2.51 -23.54
N GLY A 545 26.09 -3.31 -24.17
CA GLY A 545 26.36 -4.70 -23.77
C GLY A 545 25.16 -5.65 -23.96
N LEU A 546 24.27 -5.37 -24.91
CA LEU A 546 23.00 -6.11 -25.08
C LEU A 546 23.11 -7.28 -26.05
N SER A 547 22.30 -8.31 -25.84
CA SER A 547 22.08 -9.36 -26.86
C SER A 547 21.20 -8.85 -28.01
N VAL A 548 21.06 -9.63 -29.09
CA VAL A 548 20.17 -9.28 -30.22
C VAL A 548 18.72 -9.14 -29.73
N ASP A 549 18.27 -10.09 -28.92
CA ASP A 549 16.88 -10.17 -28.46
C ASP A 549 16.56 -9.08 -27.43
N ASP A 550 17.52 -8.77 -26.55
CA ASP A 550 17.40 -7.67 -25.58
C ASP A 550 17.35 -6.31 -26.30
N TRP A 551 18.13 -6.14 -27.38
CA TRP A 551 18.07 -4.93 -28.19
C TRP A 551 16.70 -4.75 -28.84
N GLN A 552 16.13 -5.80 -29.44
CA GLN A 552 14.82 -5.73 -30.08
C GLN A 552 13.72 -5.36 -29.07
N SER A 553 13.77 -5.97 -27.88
CA SER A 553 12.84 -5.68 -26.79
C SER A 553 12.96 -4.22 -26.34
N LEU A 554 14.19 -3.74 -26.13
CA LEU A 554 14.46 -2.36 -25.74
C LEU A 554 14.02 -1.36 -26.82
N ALA A 555 14.37 -1.61 -28.08
CA ALA A 555 14.01 -0.71 -29.19
C ALA A 555 12.49 -0.59 -29.33
N ALA A 556 11.75 -1.69 -29.14
CA ALA A 556 10.30 -1.68 -29.11
C ALA A 556 9.74 -0.91 -27.90
N GLU A 557 10.31 -1.10 -26.70
CA GLU A 557 9.91 -0.38 -25.48
C GLU A 557 10.15 1.14 -25.60
N ARG A 558 11.31 1.53 -26.13
CA ARG A 558 11.70 2.93 -26.33
C ARG A 558 11.13 3.56 -27.60
N LEU A 559 10.40 2.79 -28.41
CA LEU A 559 9.85 3.23 -29.69
C LEU A 559 10.92 3.79 -30.64
N TRP A 560 12.11 3.20 -30.65
CA TRP A 560 13.18 3.58 -31.57
C TRP A 560 12.90 3.05 -32.98
N ASP A 561 12.93 3.95 -33.96
CA ASP A 561 12.96 3.56 -35.38
C ASP A 561 14.38 3.10 -35.72
N THR A 562 14.54 1.80 -35.96
CA THR A 562 15.81 1.17 -36.33
C THR A 562 15.73 0.46 -37.69
N ASP A 563 14.71 0.74 -38.50
CA ASP A 563 14.46 0.03 -39.78
C ASP A 563 15.58 0.24 -40.80
N ASP A 564 16.29 1.37 -40.70
CA ASP A 564 17.46 1.69 -41.51
C ASP A 564 18.80 1.22 -40.90
N GLY A 565 18.74 0.46 -39.81
CA GLY A 565 19.91 -0.08 -39.11
C GLY A 565 20.64 0.93 -38.22
N MET A 566 20.04 2.08 -37.93
CA MET A 566 20.62 3.14 -37.11
C MET A 566 19.73 3.48 -35.89
N VAL A 567 20.30 4.12 -34.89
CA VAL A 567 19.60 4.72 -33.75
C VAL A 567 20.08 6.16 -33.55
N THR A 568 19.25 7.04 -33.00
CA THR A 568 19.70 8.40 -32.66
C THR A 568 20.75 8.33 -31.55
N GLY A 569 21.85 9.08 -31.67
CA GLY A 569 22.87 9.07 -30.62
C GLY A 569 22.40 9.69 -29.31
N VAL A 570 21.47 10.66 -29.37
CA VAL A 570 20.79 11.20 -28.17
C VAL A 570 19.94 10.14 -27.50
N GLY A 571 19.11 9.40 -28.24
CA GLY A 571 18.31 8.32 -27.68
C GLY A 571 19.17 7.22 -27.06
N LEU A 572 20.26 6.84 -27.75
CA LEU A 572 21.24 5.90 -27.22
C LEU A 572 21.86 6.41 -25.91
N TRP A 573 22.25 7.68 -25.85
CA TRP A 573 22.83 8.25 -24.63
C TRP A 573 21.82 8.40 -23.49
N GLN A 574 20.56 8.70 -23.78
CA GLN A 574 19.50 8.68 -22.77
C GLN A 574 19.37 7.29 -22.13
N GLU A 575 19.51 6.22 -22.90
CA GLU A 575 19.52 4.87 -22.35
C GLU A 575 20.79 4.58 -21.56
N VAL A 576 21.95 5.10 -21.99
CA VAL A 576 23.18 5.06 -21.17
C VAL A 576 22.95 5.77 -19.84
N VAL A 577 22.38 6.97 -19.82
CA VAL A 577 22.06 7.69 -18.57
C VAL A 577 21.00 6.95 -17.75
N HIS A 578 20.04 6.28 -18.39
CA HIS A 578 19.04 5.49 -17.65
C HIS A 578 19.66 4.26 -16.97
N ARG A 579 20.62 3.60 -17.61
CA ARG A 579 21.30 2.39 -17.10
C ARG A 579 22.48 2.69 -16.20
N CYS A 580 23.21 3.75 -16.54
CA CYS A 580 24.45 4.18 -15.93
C CYS A 580 24.30 5.47 -15.14
N GLY A 581 23.11 6.03 -15.00
CA GLY A 581 22.85 7.09 -14.04
C GLY A 581 22.82 6.49 -12.65
N GLY A 582 23.40 7.20 -11.69
CA GLY A 582 23.53 6.72 -10.33
C GLY A 582 22.58 7.43 -9.39
N LEU A 583 21.99 6.69 -8.47
CA LEU A 583 21.25 7.27 -7.36
C LEU A 583 21.76 6.64 -6.08
N GLN A 584 22.58 7.39 -5.33
CA GLN A 584 23.05 7.00 -4.02
C GLN A 584 22.08 7.52 -2.96
N ALA A 585 21.82 6.72 -1.93
CA ALA A 585 20.90 7.04 -0.85
C ALA A 585 21.53 6.72 0.50
N TRP A 586 21.28 7.55 1.51
CA TRP A 586 21.52 7.17 2.91
C TRP A 586 20.58 6.02 3.32
N SER A 587 19.31 6.11 2.91
CA SER A 587 18.28 5.08 3.13
C SER A 587 17.62 4.71 1.80
N PRO A 588 17.94 3.52 1.23
CA PRO A 588 17.43 3.09 -0.08
C PRO A 588 15.91 2.88 -0.11
N THR A 589 15.29 3.28 -1.23
CA THR A 589 13.85 3.13 -1.47
C THR A 589 13.47 2.04 -2.48
N TYR A 590 14.47 1.40 -3.11
CA TYR A 590 14.30 0.25 -4.00
C TYR A 590 13.35 0.46 -5.20
N LYS A 591 13.23 1.71 -5.72
CA LYS A 591 12.71 2.11 -7.07
C LYS A 591 12.43 3.63 -7.11
N ASP A 592 11.26 4.07 -6.65
CA ASP A 592 10.86 5.49 -6.60
C ASP A 592 11.45 6.13 -5.35
N LEU A 593 11.99 7.34 -5.47
CA LEU A 593 12.48 8.13 -4.33
C LEU A 593 11.38 8.49 -3.34
N ARG A 594 10.13 8.58 -3.81
CA ARG A 594 8.96 9.05 -3.05
C ARG A 594 8.32 7.90 -2.28
N GLN A 595 9.11 7.28 -1.42
CA GLN A 595 8.74 6.14 -0.57
C GLN A 595 9.04 6.47 0.90
N PRO A 596 8.25 7.35 1.54
CA PRO A 596 8.55 7.83 2.89
C PRO A 596 8.64 6.73 3.95
N ALA A 597 7.95 5.60 3.75
CA ALA A 597 8.10 4.38 4.55
C ALA A 597 9.52 3.80 4.60
N ARG A 598 10.38 4.18 3.65
CA ARG A 598 11.78 3.77 3.52
C ARG A 598 12.77 4.88 3.90
N PHE A 599 12.31 6.07 4.27
CA PHE A 599 13.21 7.12 4.73
C PHE A 599 13.85 6.72 6.07
N GLY A 600 15.11 7.13 6.24
CA GLY A 600 15.84 6.94 7.49
C GLY A 600 15.21 7.78 8.59
N VAL A 601 15.46 7.42 9.85
CA VAL A 601 14.87 8.11 11.00
C VAL A 601 15.92 8.99 11.67
N ILE A 602 15.58 10.24 11.93
CA ILE A 602 16.34 11.11 12.83
C ILE A 602 15.59 11.24 14.15
N GLU A 603 16.32 11.24 15.26
CA GLU A 603 15.80 11.55 16.59
C GLU A 603 16.48 12.81 17.12
N PHE A 604 15.69 13.82 17.48
CA PHE A 604 16.20 15.08 18.02
C PHE A 604 16.76 14.86 19.42
N ALA A 605 18.05 15.11 19.62
CA ALA A 605 18.76 14.92 20.88
C ALA A 605 19.28 16.25 21.46
N GLU A 606 19.58 16.24 22.76
CA GLU A 606 20.28 17.35 23.44
C GLU A 606 21.72 17.52 22.95
#